data_AF-A0A652YLM0-F1
#
_entry.id   AF-A0A652YLM0-F1
#
_cell.length_a   1.000
_cell.length_b   1.000
_cell.length_c   1.000
_cell.angle_alpha   90.00
_cell.angle_beta   90.00
_cell.angle_gamma   90.00
#
_symmetry.space_group_name_H-M   'P 1'
#
loop_
_entity.id
_entity.type
_entity.pdbx_description
1 polymer ?
#
loop_
_entity_poly.entity_id
_entity_poly.type
_entity_poly.pdbx_seq_one_letter_code
_entity_poly.pdbx_strand_id
1 'polypeptide(L)' 'MKVTVDPDGCKGHGVCLTIAPEVFTLTDDGYAEAITDVVPTDTEGAVRDAVSNCPERAITLT' A
#
# COMPACT_ATOMS: atom_id res chain seq x y z
N MET A 1 8.72 -3.76 -9.99
CA MET A 1 8.79 -3.14 -8.67
C MET A 1 7.97 -3.98 -7.71
N LYS A 2 8.47 -4.23 -6.51
CA LYS A 2 7.74 -4.94 -5.46
C LYS A 2 7.26 -3.99 -4.39
N VAL A 3 6.05 -4.21 -3.88
CA VAL A 3 5.46 -3.41 -2.80
C VAL A 3 5.16 -4.29 -1.58
N THR A 4 5.43 -3.76 -0.39
CA THR A 4 5.15 -4.45 0.87
C THR A 4 4.59 -3.47 1.90
N VAL A 5 3.69 -3.96 2.76
CA VAL A 5 3.18 -3.21 3.92
C VAL A 5 3.75 -3.84 5.20
N ASP A 6 4.33 -3.03 6.07
CA ASP A 6 4.75 -3.41 7.42
C ASP A 6 3.51 -3.51 8.33
N PRO A 7 3.14 -4.72 8.80
CA PRO A 7 1.95 -4.91 9.63
C PRO A 7 2.09 -4.26 11.02
N ASP A 8 3.30 -4.14 11.56
CA ASP A 8 3.53 -3.52 12.88
C ASP A 8 3.46 -1.99 12.81
N GLY A 9 3.94 -1.43 11.68
CA GLY A 9 3.88 0.00 11.37
C GLY A 9 2.50 0.49 10.94
N CYS A 10 1.70 -0.35 10.28
CA CYS A 10 0.39 0.04 9.77
C CYS A 10 -0.59 0.39 10.91
N LYS A 11 -1.39 1.45 10.69
CA LYS A 11 -2.44 1.92 11.62
C LYS A 11 -3.81 2.08 10.95
N GLY A 12 -4.02 1.49 9.78
CA GLY A 12 -5.35 1.39 9.16
C GLY A 12 -5.92 2.70 8.59
N HIS A 13 -5.07 3.67 8.23
CA HIS A 13 -5.54 4.97 7.71
C HIS A 13 -6.31 4.90 6.37
N GLY A 14 -6.15 3.83 5.58
CA GLY A 14 -6.86 3.64 4.31
C GLY A 14 -6.43 4.54 3.14
N VAL A 15 -5.40 5.38 3.32
CA VAL A 15 -4.91 6.31 2.27
C VAL A 15 -4.41 5.55 1.04
N CYS A 16 -3.67 4.46 1.24
CA CYS A 16 -3.15 3.64 0.15
C CYS A 16 -4.27 3.01 -0.70
N LEU A 17 -5.37 2.57 -0.10
CA LEU A 17 -6.54 2.06 -0.82
C LEU A 17 -7.24 3.15 -1.64
N THR A 18 -7.22 4.38 -1.17
CA THR A 18 -7.83 5.51 -1.91
C THR A 18 -7.02 5.85 -3.16
N ILE A 19 -5.70 5.69 -3.09
CA ILE A 19 -4.77 6.07 -4.17
C ILE A 19 -4.58 4.93 -5.18
N ALA A 20 -4.41 3.69 -4.71
CA ALA A 20 -4.13 2.51 -5.52
C ALA A 20 -4.96 1.29 -5.07
N PRO A 21 -6.30 1.34 -5.21
CA PRO A 21 -7.20 0.26 -4.78
C PRO A 21 -6.96 -1.07 -5.51
N GLU A 22 -6.32 -1.05 -6.67
CA GLU A 22 -5.95 -2.25 -7.43
C GLU A 22 -4.77 -3.01 -6.82
N VAL A 23 -4.02 -2.35 -5.91
CA VAL A 23 -2.78 -2.88 -5.32
C VAL A 23 -2.91 -3.10 -3.81
N PHE A 24 -3.76 -2.33 -3.13
CA PHE A 24 -3.93 -2.44 -1.68
C PHE A 24 -5.36 -2.87 -1.30
N THR A 25 -5.45 -3.66 -0.25
CA THR A 25 -6.71 -4.01 0.43
C THR A 25 -6.60 -3.73 1.92
N LEU A 26 -7.74 -3.78 2.62
CA LEU A 26 -7.78 -3.85 4.08
C LEU A 26 -8.10 -5.28 4.50
N THR A 27 -7.45 -5.72 5.57
CA THR A 27 -7.85 -6.90 6.32
C THR A 27 -9.13 -6.64 7.10
N ASP A 28 -9.75 -7.69 7.61
CA ASP A 28 -10.94 -7.59 8.47
C ASP A 28 -10.65 -6.81 9.77
N ASP A 29 -9.38 -6.79 10.21
CA ASP A 29 -8.90 -6.04 11.37
C ASP A 29 -8.58 -4.56 11.03
N GLY A 30 -8.77 -4.14 9.78
CA GLY A 30 -8.59 -2.76 9.34
C GLY A 30 -7.15 -2.37 9.01
N TYR A 31 -6.24 -3.33 8.81
CA TYR A 31 -4.85 -3.05 8.39
C TYR A 31 -4.69 -3.19 6.89
N ALA A 32 -3.80 -2.38 6.30
CA ALA A 32 -3.52 -2.47 4.87
C ALA A 32 -2.61 -3.67 4.54
N GLU A 33 -2.89 -4.33 3.42
CA GLU A 33 -2.05 -5.36 2.80
C GLU A 33 -1.93 -5.09 1.29
N ALA A 34 -0.85 -5.56 0.67
CA ALA A 34 -0.71 -5.56 -0.77
C ALA A 34 -1.40 -6.81 -1.36
N ILE A 35 -2.28 -6.62 -2.34
CA ILE A 35 -2.99 -7.71 -3.04
C ILE A 35 -2.01 -8.53 -3.90
N THR A 36 -0.97 -7.87 -4.42
CA THR A 36 0.11 -8.46 -5.20
C THR A 36 1.44 -7.86 -4.77
N ASP A 37 2.43 -8.72 -4.61
CA ASP A 37 3.80 -8.27 -4.35
C ASP A 37 4.38 -7.53 -5.56
N VAL A 38 3.93 -7.86 -6.78
CA VAL A 38 4.45 -7.25 -8.02
C VAL A 38 3.50 -6.16 -8.47
N VAL A 39 4.01 -4.93 -8.52
CA VAL A 39 3.27 -3.75 -8.95
C VAL A 39 3.07 -3.79 -10.48
N PRO A 40 1.82 -3.75 -10.97
CA PRO A 40 1.52 -3.57 -12.39
C PRO A 40 2.13 -2.28 -12.96
N THR A 41 2.63 -2.32 -14.19
CA THR A 41 3.35 -1.18 -14.79
C THR A 41 2.49 0.07 -14.91
N ASP A 42 1.19 -0.10 -15.12
CA ASP A 42 0.18 0.96 -15.23
C ASP A 42 -0.18 1.60 -13.88
N THR A 43 0.11 0.93 -12.76
CA THR A 43 -0.18 1.45 -11.40
C THR A 43 1.06 1.94 -10.66
N GLU A 44 2.27 1.85 -11.24
CA GLU A 44 3.51 2.27 -10.58
C GLU A 44 3.48 3.71 -10.04
N GLY A 45 2.86 4.64 -10.78
CA GLY A 45 2.71 6.03 -10.34
C GLY A 45 1.87 6.13 -9.07
N ALA A 46 0.67 5.52 -9.10
CA ALA A 46 -0.24 5.48 -7.97
C ALA A 46 0.38 4.79 -6.74
N VAL A 47 1.15 3.71 -6.94
CA VAL A 47 1.82 3.03 -5.84
C VAL A 47 2.92 3.89 -5.21
N ARG A 48 3.71 4.64 -6.01
CA ARG A 48 4.69 5.60 -5.48
C ARG A 48 4.03 6.71 -4.67
N ASP A 49 2.86 7.18 -5.11
CA ASP A 49 2.07 8.18 -4.39
C ASP A 49 1.52 7.59 -3.08
N ALA A 50 0.98 6.37 -3.10
CA ALA A 50 0.49 5.67 -1.90
C ALA A 50 1.59 5.51 -0.84
N VAL A 51 2.80 5.14 -1.27
CA VAL A 51 3.98 5.01 -0.40
C VAL A 51 4.34 6.36 0.23
N SER A 52 4.37 7.43 -0.56
CA SER A 52 4.72 8.78 -0.09
C SER A 52 3.67 9.39 0.83
N ASN A 53 2.41 8.98 0.70
CA ASN A 53 1.28 9.50 1.47
C ASN A 53 0.91 8.62 2.68
N CYS A 54 1.60 7.50 2.92
CA CYS A 54 1.39 6.71 4.12
C CYS A 54 1.83 7.50 5.37
N PRO A 55 0.93 7.86 6.30
CA PRO A 55 1.29 8.67 7.46
C PRO A 55 2.36 8.01 8.35
N GLU A 56 2.30 6.68 8.45
CA GLU A 56 3.18 5.86 9.28
C GLU A 56 4.45 5.40 8.54
N ARG A 57 4.57 5.72 7.24
CA ARG A 57 5.65 5.21 6.37
C ARG A 57 5.78 3.68 6.39
N ALA A 58 4.65 2.99 6.54
CA ALA A 58 4.59 1.54 6.64
C ALA A 58 4.64 0.83 5.27
N ILE A 59 4.79 1.54 4.15
CA ILE A 59 4.78 0.95 2.81
C ILE A 59 6.17 1.13 2.18
N THR A 60 6.74 0.06 1.63
CA THR A 60 8.07 0.07 0.99
C THR A 60 7.99 -0.42 -0.45
N LEU A 61 8.83 0.14 -1.32
CA LEU A 61 9.05 -0.32 -2.69
C LEU A 61 10.48 -0.85 -2.87
N THR A 62 10.61 -1.98 -3.57
CA THR A 62 11.90 -2.61 -3.93
C THR A 62 11.97 -3.06 -5.38
#